data_AF-A0A3R9ZC47-F1
#
_entry.id   AF-A0A3R9ZC47-F1
#
_cell.length_a   1.000
_cell.length_b   1.000
_cell.length_c   1.000
_cell.angle_alpha   90.00
_cell.angle_beta   90.00
_cell.angle_gamma   90.00
#
_symmetry.space_group_name_H-M   'P 1'
#
loop_
_entity.id
_entity.type
_entity.pdbx_description
1 polymer ?
#
loop_
_entity_poly.entity_id
_entity_poly.type
_entity_poly.pdbx_seq_one_letter_code
_entity_poly.pdbx_strand_id
1 'polypeptide(L)'
;MTPRGSPPPQPSRPKTQGDFPVVQQATHPSHANGTDRSRFESWRESVTTSTQTISTPVHYKPGHILDSINWDHIPDQVDLDIWNRLTSNFWLPEKIPVSNDVSAWRHMTKDEQLATMRVFTGLTFLDTMQGTVGAVSILPDSATPHEEAVYTNISFMESVHAKSYSNIFMTLAATPEIDAAFRWSRENENLQYKGRTIIEQYQTGTPQRKKIASVMLESFLFYSGFYLPLRFSSMGKLTNTADIIRLIIRDEAVHGYYIGYKFQQAAKHLSQEEQEADKDFALEMLMDLYDNESHYTQDIYDSIGWTEDVKAFLRYNANKAMNNLGFEGIFPADTCKFNAGVMTSLDPSANENHDFFSGSGSSYVIGTAEETTDDDWDF
;
A
#
# COMPACT_ATOMS: atom_id res chain seq x y z
N MET A 1 -0.62 41.14 -58.25
CA MET A 1 -1.42 39.94 -58.53
C MET A 1 -0.66 38.74 -57.99
N THR A 2 -1.04 38.31 -56.79
CA THR A 2 -0.47 37.17 -56.07
C THR A 2 -1.61 36.16 -55.87
N PRO A 3 -1.52 34.91 -56.38
CA PRO A 3 -2.63 33.97 -56.27
C PRO A 3 -2.69 33.36 -54.86
N ARG A 4 -3.92 33.25 -54.37
CA ARG A 4 -4.31 32.67 -53.08
C ARG A 4 -3.95 31.19 -53.01
N GLY A 5 -3.55 30.76 -51.81
CA GLY A 5 -3.19 29.39 -51.49
C GLY A 5 -4.36 28.41 -51.57
N SER A 6 -4.01 27.17 -51.91
CA SER A 6 -4.88 26.00 -51.90
C SER A 6 -5.09 25.50 -50.45
N PRO A 7 -6.30 25.03 -50.09
CA PRO A 7 -6.57 24.48 -48.77
C PRO A 7 -6.02 23.05 -48.61
N PRO A 8 -5.73 22.59 -47.38
CA PRO A 8 -5.24 21.24 -47.11
C PRO A 8 -6.35 20.17 -47.26
N PRO A 9 -5.99 18.91 -47.53
CA PRO A 9 -6.95 17.83 -47.78
C PRO A 9 -7.64 17.36 -46.49
N GLN A 10 -8.95 17.07 -46.59
CA GLN A 10 -9.75 16.51 -45.50
C GLN A 10 -9.41 15.04 -45.19
N PRO A 11 -9.52 14.59 -43.93
CA PRO A 11 -9.29 13.20 -43.55
C PRO A 11 -10.45 12.29 -43.99
N SER A 12 -10.10 11.15 -44.58
CA SER A 12 -11.00 10.10 -45.03
C SER A 12 -11.61 9.32 -43.85
N ARG A 13 -12.95 9.15 -43.88
CA ARG A 13 -13.69 8.28 -42.94
C ARG A 13 -13.29 6.80 -43.13
N PRO A 14 -13.20 5.99 -42.05
CA PRO A 14 -13.00 4.55 -42.19
C PRO A 14 -14.26 3.86 -42.70
N LYS A 15 -14.07 2.91 -43.63
CA LYS A 15 -15.10 2.02 -44.17
C LYS A 15 -15.42 0.92 -43.16
N THR A 16 -16.70 0.75 -42.87
CA THR A 16 -17.29 -0.40 -42.18
C THR A 16 -17.55 -1.54 -43.17
N GLN A 17 -16.97 -2.72 -42.96
CA GLN A 17 -17.56 -4.04 -43.20
C GLN A 17 -16.51 -5.14 -42.96
N GLY A 18 -16.83 -6.07 -42.06
CA GLY A 18 -16.01 -7.23 -41.71
C GLY A 18 -16.85 -8.19 -40.86
N ASP A 19 -17.59 -9.04 -41.56
CA ASP A 19 -18.28 -10.29 -41.21
C ASP A 19 -18.18 -10.83 -39.76
N PHE A 20 -19.33 -10.89 -39.09
CA PHE A 20 -19.60 -11.79 -37.96
C PHE A 20 -20.45 -12.97 -38.45
N PRO A 21 -20.09 -14.24 -38.16
CA PRO A 21 -20.93 -15.37 -38.51
C PRO A 21 -22.16 -15.46 -37.60
N VAL A 22 -23.33 -15.52 -38.23
CA VAL A 22 -24.65 -15.73 -37.64
C VAL A 22 -24.76 -17.17 -37.12
N VAL A 23 -25.09 -17.32 -35.85
CA VAL A 23 -25.44 -18.60 -35.22
C VAL A 23 -26.77 -19.09 -35.81
N GLN A 24 -26.73 -20.19 -36.56
CA GLN A 24 -27.94 -20.91 -36.97
C GLN A 24 -28.53 -21.65 -35.77
N GLN A 25 -29.80 -21.37 -35.47
CA GLN A 25 -30.64 -22.22 -34.62
C GLN A 25 -30.82 -23.59 -35.30
N ALA A 26 -30.22 -24.63 -34.71
CA ALA A 26 -30.45 -26.00 -35.11
C ALA A 26 -31.65 -26.57 -34.32
N THR A 27 -32.58 -27.14 -35.07
CA THR A 27 -33.81 -27.80 -34.63
C THR A 27 -33.54 -29.09 -33.85
N HIS A 28 -34.36 -29.35 -32.83
CA HIS A 28 -34.39 -30.60 -32.07
C HIS A 28 -34.58 -31.85 -32.94
N PRO A 29 -33.94 -32.97 -32.56
CA PRO A 29 -34.58 -34.27 -32.65
C PRO A 29 -34.76 -34.88 -31.25
N SER A 30 -35.99 -35.26 -30.97
CA SER A 30 -36.41 -36.14 -29.90
C SER A 30 -35.79 -37.54 -30.06
N HIS A 31 -35.04 -38.02 -29.07
CA HIS A 31 -35.02 -39.44 -28.69
C HIS A 31 -34.45 -39.59 -27.28
N ALA A 32 -35.33 -39.91 -26.33
CA ALA A 32 -34.99 -40.33 -24.98
C ALA A 32 -34.54 -41.79 -24.99
N ASN A 33 -33.40 -42.08 -24.36
CA ASN A 33 -33.09 -43.42 -23.87
C ASN A 33 -32.71 -43.32 -22.39
N GLY A 34 -33.54 -43.90 -21.54
CA GLY A 34 -33.43 -43.84 -20.09
C GLY A 34 -32.27 -44.68 -19.58
N THR A 35 -31.27 -44.04 -19.02
CA THR A 35 -30.31 -44.66 -18.06
C THR A 35 -29.70 -43.67 -17.07
N ASP A 36 -30.11 -42.39 -17.06
CA ASP A 36 -29.42 -41.34 -16.27
C ASP A 36 -30.22 -40.79 -15.07
N ARG A 37 -31.41 -41.36 -14.78
CA ARG A 37 -32.21 -40.93 -13.62
C ARG A 37 -31.72 -41.51 -12.29
N SER A 38 -31.21 -42.74 -12.28
CA SER A 38 -30.79 -43.40 -11.03
C SER A 38 -29.53 -42.79 -10.42
N ARG A 39 -28.67 -42.15 -11.22
CA ARG A 39 -27.44 -41.50 -10.73
C ARG A 39 -27.76 -40.16 -10.04
N PHE A 40 -28.71 -39.40 -10.58
CA PHE A 40 -29.20 -38.15 -10.00
C PHE A 40 -30.06 -38.37 -8.74
N GLU A 41 -30.82 -39.46 -8.66
CA GLU A 41 -31.62 -39.80 -7.49
C GLU A 41 -30.76 -40.32 -6.32
N SER A 42 -29.67 -41.06 -6.60
CA SER A 42 -28.70 -41.47 -5.56
C SER A 42 -27.94 -40.31 -4.90
N TRP A 43 -27.79 -39.19 -5.63
CA TRP A 43 -27.17 -37.97 -5.10
C TRP A 43 -28.14 -37.18 -4.21
N ARG A 44 -29.45 -37.29 -4.45
CA ARG A 44 -30.48 -36.63 -3.61
C ARG A 44 -30.76 -37.39 -2.31
N GLU A 45 -30.63 -38.71 -2.30
CA GLU A 45 -30.97 -39.53 -1.13
C GLU A 45 -29.80 -39.73 -0.14
N SER A 46 -28.58 -39.29 -0.47
CA SER A 46 -27.43 -39.32 0.45
C SER A 46 -27.19 -38.02 1.23
N VAL A 47 -27.96 -36.96 0.97
CA VAL A 47 -27.85 -35.69 1.72
C VAL A 47 -28.73 -35.75 2.97
N THR A 48 -28.35 -36.65 3.88
CA THR A 48 -28.80 -36.61 5.26
C THR A 48 -27.92 -35.60 6.01
N THR A 49 -28.45 -34.41 6.27
CA THR A 49 -28.03 -33.50 7.36
C THR A 49 -26.51 -33.39 7.61
N SER A 50 -25.78 -32.94 6.60
CA SER A 50 -24.48 -32.29 6.79
C SER A 50 -24.73 -30.81 6.50
N THR A 51 -24.68 -29.94 7.51
CA THR A 51 -24.67 -28.48 7.29
C THR A 51 -23.50 -28.17 6.36
N GLN A 52 -23.78 -27.94 5.07
CA GLN A 52 -22.76 -27.58 4.10
C GLN A 52 -22.14 -26.26 4.55
N THR A 53 -20.82 -26.25 4.74
CA THR A 53 -20.09 -25.06 5.19
C THR A 53 -19.89 -24.13 4.00
N ILE A 54 -20.22 -22.85 4.20
CA ILE A 54 -20.05 -21.79 3.22
C ILE A 54 -18.66 -21.17 3.42
N SER A 55 -17.94 -20.83 2.35
CA SER A 55 -16.63 -20.20 2.45
C SER A 55 -16.35 -19.24 1.30
N THR A 56 -15.50 -18.26 1.59
CA THR A 56 -14.91 -17.37 0.58
C THR A 56 -13.96 -18.18 -0.32
N PRO A 57 -13.59 -17.66 -1.51
CA PRO A 57 -12.60 -18.31 -2.36
C PRO A 57 -11.26 -18.59 -1.66
N VAL A 58 -10.84 -17.69 -0.76
CA VAL A 58 -9.59 -17.80 0.00
C VAL A 58 -9.64 -18.96 1.00
N HIS A 59 -10.78 -19.15 1.66
CA HIS A 59 -10.98 -20.16 2.69
C HIS A 59 -11.59 -21.48 2.17
N TYR A 60 -11.70 -21.65 0.84
CA TYR A 60 -12.33 -22.81 0.24
C TYR A 60 -11.64 -24.12 0.62
N LYS A 61 -12.44 -25.11 1.03
CA LYS A 61 -12.02 -26.51 1.18
C LYS A 61 -12.91 -27.41 0.33
N PRO A 62 -12.40 -28.55 -0.18
CA PRO A 62 -13.21 -29.48 -0.97
C PRO A 62 -14.53 -29.84 -0.26
N GLY A 63 -15.65 -29.61 -0.94
CA GLY A 63 -17.00 -29.85 -0.41
C GLY A 63 -17.68 -28.63 0.24
N HIS A 64 -16.98 -27.51 0.41
CA HIS A 64 -17.60 -26.24 0.80
C HIS A 64 -18.40 -25.63 -0.34
N ILE A 65 -19.44 -24.87 -0.02
CA ILE A 65 -20.13 -23.99 -0.99
C ILE A 65 -19.32 -22.69 -1.09
N LEU A 66 -18.95 -22.31 -2.31
CA LEU A 66 -18.35 -21.01 -2.57
C LEU A 66 -19.42 -19.91 -2.51
N ASP A 67 -19.12 -18.85 -1.79
CA ASP A 67 -19.97 -17.67 -1.74
C ASP A 67 -19.29 -16.44 -2.34
N SER A 68 -20.11 -15.52 -2.81
CA SER A 68 -19.68 -14.20 -3.28
C SER A 68 -19.66 -13.20 -2.13
N ILE A 69 -18.72 -12.26 -2.18
CA ILE A 69 -18.74 -11.09 -1.28
C ILE A 69 -20.04 -10.29 -1.49
N ASN A 70 -20.69 -9.89 -0.39
CA ASN A 70 -21.87 -9.03 -0.40
C ASN A 70 -21.59 -7.72 0.34
N TRP A 71 -21.48 -6.61 -0.40
CA TRP A 71 -21.23 -5.28 0.18
C TRP A 71 -22.49 -4.62 0.77
N ASP A 72 -23.68 -5.19 0.60
CA ASP A 72 -24.90 -4.73 1.28
C ASP A 72 -25.01 -5.26 2.72
N HIS A 73 -24.21 -6.28 3.06
CA HIS A 73 -24.19 -6.88 4.40
C HIS A 73 -22.74 -7.03 4.90
N ILE A 74 -22.31 -6.03 5.67
CA ILE A 74 -20.91 -5.91 6.12
C ILE A 74 -20.82 -6.27 7.60
N PRO A 75 -20.10 -7.36 7.98
CA PRO A 75 -20.00 -7.79 9.38
C PRO A 75 -19.21 -6.82 10.27
N ASP A 76 -18.19 -6.17 9.72
CA ASP A 76 -17.32 -5.22 10.43
C ASP A 76 -17.26 -3.91 9.62
N GLN A 77 -17.92 -2.87 10.13
CA GLN A 77 -18.03 -1.58 9.45
C GLN A 77 -16.66 -0.95 9.14
N VAL A 78 -15.63 -1.26 9.93
CA VAL A 78 -14.27 -0.77 9.69
C VAL A 78 -13.74 -1.23 8.32
N ASP A 79 -14.15 -2.40 7.83
CA ASP A 79 -13.75 -2.89 6.50
C ASP A 79 -14.23 -1.96 5.38
N LEU A 80 -15.47 -1.48 5.47
CA LEU A 80 -16.02 -0.52 4.50
C LEU A 80 -15.31 0.83 4.59
N ASP A 81 -15.11 1.32 5.82
CA ASP A 81 -14.53 2.63 6.05
C ASP A 81 -13.08 2.67 5.52
N ILE A 82 -12.31 1.62 5.77
CA ILE A 82 -10.94 1.46 5.25
C ILE A 82 -10.94 1.26 3.73
N TRP A 83 -11.83 0.43 3.19
CA TRP A 83 -11.97 0.27 1.74
C TRP A 83 -12.21 1.62 1.05
N ASN A 84 -13.19 2.40 1.53
CA ASN A 84 -13.51 3.71 0.97
C ASN A 84 -12.34 4.69 1.13
N ARG A 85 -11.65 4.66 2.28
CA ARG A 85 -10.49 5.53 2.52
C ARG A 85 -9.35 5.23 1.55
N LEU A 86 -8.94 3.97 1.43
CA LEU A 86 -7.83 3.58 0.55
C LEU A 86 -8.16 3.81 -0.93
N THR A 87 -9.36 3.44 -1.37
CA THR A 87 -9.76 3.62 -2.78
C THR A 87 -9.93 5.09 -3.15
N SER A 88 -10.48 5.93 -2.27
CA SER A 88 -10.56 7.39 -2.51
C SER A 88 -9.20 8.08 -2.52
N ASN A 89 -8.20 7.50 -1.84
CA ASN A 89 -6.83 7.98 -1.81
C ASN A 89 -6.02 7.59 -3.06
N PHE A 90 -6.53 6.75 -3.96
CA PHE A 90 -5.76 6.21 -5.08
C PHE A 90 -4.97 7.27 -5.87
N TRP A 91 -3.69 6.98 -6.08
CA TRP A 91 -2.76 7.86 -6.78
C TRP A 91 -1.79 7.05 -7.64
N LEU A 92 -1.12 7.76 -8.55
CA LEU A 92 -0.05 7.23 -9.38
C LEU A 92 1.08 8.26 -9.41
N PRO A 93 2.35 7.84 -9.44
CA PRO A 93 3.48 8.75 -9.37
C PRO A 93 3.55 9.74 -10.53
N GLU A 94 2.99 9.40 -11.69
CA GLU A 94 2.93 10.28 -12.86
C GLU A 94 2.13 11.58 -12.62
N LYS A 95 1.30 11.63 -11.57
CA LYS A 95 0.55 12.85 -11.23
C LYS A 95 1.42 13.95 -10.61
N ILE A 96 2.61 13.62 -10.11
CA ILE A 96 3.48 14.56 -9.40
C ILE A 96 4.67 14.95 -10.29
N PRO A 97 4.91 16.25 -10.56
CA PRO A 97 5.95 16.70 -11.49
C PRO A 97 7.34 16.73 -10.83
N VAL A 98 7.93 15.55 -10.59
CA VAL A 98 9.27 15.40 -9.98
C VAL A 98 10.37 16.11 -10.77
N SER A 99 10.17 16.38 -12.06
CA SER A 99 11.11 17.14 -12.89
C SER A 99 11.41 18.54 -12.35
N ASN A 100 10.50 19.12 -11.56
CA ASN A 100 10.70 20.40 -10.90
C ASN A 100 11.79 20.34 -9.81
N ASP A 101 12.11 19.16 -9.29
CA ASP A 101 13.13 18.96 -8.26
C ASP A 101 14.56 18.84 -8.85
N VAL A 102 14.72 18.73 -10.17
CA VAL A 102 16.03 18.55 -10.83
C VAL A 102 17.03 19.65 -10.47
N SER A 103 16.57 20.90 -10.36
CA SER A 103 17.43 22.01 -9.97
C SER A 103 17.93 21.85 -8.54
N ALA A 104 17.02 21.57 -7.59
CA ALA A 104 17.38 21.35 -6.19
C ALA A 104 18.33 20.16 -6.04
N TRP A 105 18.03 19.04 -6.72
CA TRP A 105 18.86 17.85 -6.75
C TRP A 105 20.30 18.12 -7.18
N ARG A 106 20.51 18.91 -8.25
CA ARG A 106 21.85 19.25 -8.75
C ARG A 106 22.69 20.08 -7.76
N HIS A 107 22.05 20.82 -6.86
CA HIS A 107 22.71 21.63 -5.85
C HIS A 107 22.90 20.92 -4.51
N MET A 108 22.41 19.68 -4.38
CA MET A 108 22.67 18.83 -3.22
C MET A 108 24.13 18.36 -3.22
N THR A 109 24.66 18.16 -2.01
CA THR A 109 26.00 17.57 -1.84
C THR A 109 26.01 16.12 -2.31
N LYS A 110 27.20 15.56 -2.55
CA LYS A 110 27.32 14.15 -2.92
C LYS A 110 26.85 13.20 -1.83
N ASP A 111 27.03 13.56 -0.57
CA ASP A 111 26.54 12.77 0.56
C ASP A 111 25.01 12.85 0.69
N GLU A 112 24.42 14.04 0.48
CA GLU A 112 22.96 14.20 0.41
C GLU A 112 22.34 13.36 -0.73
N GLN A 113 22.94 13.40 -1.92
CA GLN A 113 22.49 12.60 -3.08
C GLN A 113 22.62 11.10 -2.80
N LEU A 114 23.76 10.67 -2.24
CA LEU A 114 24.01 9.26 -1.92
C LEU A 114 23.03 8.74 -0.86
N ALA A 115 22.80 9.50 0.21
CA ALA A 115 21.82 9.15 1.24
C ALA A 115 20.42 9.03 0.64
N THR A 116 20.00 9.99 -0.21
CA THR A 116 18.70 9.95 -0.89
C THR A 116 18.54 8.69 -1.73
N MET A 117 19.55 8.34 -2.53
CA MET A 117 19.50 7.15 -3.38
C MET A 117 19.39 5.86 -2.56
N ARG A 118 20.20 5.74 -1.50
CA ARG A 118 20.21 4.58 -0.59
C ARG A 118 18.91 4.43 0.18
N VAL A 119 18.36 5.54 0.67
CA VAL A 119 17.06 5.56 1.35
C VAL A 119 15.97 5.04 0.42
N PHE A 120 15.84 5.60 -0.78
CA PHE A 120 14.78 5.20 -1.70
C PHE A 120 14.94 3.77 -2.22
N THR A 121 16.17 3.25 -2.39
CA THR A 121 16.34 1.82 -2.73
C THR A 121 16.03 0.92 -1.54
N GLY A 122 16.29 1.37 -0.32
CA GLY A 122 15.84 0.71 0.92
C GLY A 122 14.32 0.66 1.03
N LEU A 123 13.63 1.78 0.81
CA LEU A 123 12.16 1.82 0.84
C LEU A 123 11.57 0.92 -0.27
N THR A 124 12.06 1.04 -1.51
CA THR A 124 11.66 0.17 -2.62
C THR A 124 11.76 -1.32 -2.26
N PHE A 125 12.81 -1.71 -1.54
CA PHE A 125 13.00 -3.08 -1.08
C PHE A 125 11.90 -3.50 -0.07
N LEU A 126 11.57 -2.64 0.89
CA LEU A 126 10.51 -2.88 1.88
C LEU A 126 9.12 -2.97 1.24
N ASP A 127 8.73 -1.97 0.43
CA ASP A 127 7.44 -1.95 -0.29
C ASP A 127 7.28 -3.19 -1.21
N THR A 128 8.36 -3.62 -1.86
CA THR A 128 8.34 -4.83 -2.69
C THR A 128 8.01 -6.08 -1.86
N MET A 129 8.59 -6.22 -0.67
CA MET A 129 8.29 -7.35 0.21
C MET A 129 6.85 -7.27 0.74
N GLN A 130 6.39 -6.08 1.10
CA GLN A 130 5.05 -5.90 1.64
C GLN A 130 3.97 -6.21 0.61
N GLY A 131 4.12 -5.70 -0.61
CA GLY A 131 3.16 -5.91 -1.69
C GLY A 131 3.10 -7.35 -2.18
N THR A 132 4.25 -8.02 -2.28
CA THR A 132 4.33 -9.36 -2.91
C THR A 132 4.29 -10.52 -1.94
N VAL A 133 4.60 -10.28 -0.66
CA VAL A 133 4.62 -11.31 0.39
C VAL A 133 3.76 -10.91 1.57
N GLY A 134 3.97 -9.73 2.16
CA GLY A 134 3.33 -9.31 3.42
C GLY A 134 1.80 -9.34 3.35
N ALA A 135 1.20 -8.41 2.63
CA ALA A 135 -0.24 -8.30 2.49
C ALA A 135 -0.89 -9.60 1.97
N VAL A 136 -0.23 -10.28 1.03
CA VAL A 136 -0.68 -11.55 0.46
C VAL A 136 -0.68 -12.68 1.50
N SER A 137 0.30 -12.70 2.41
CA SER A 137 0.43 -13.75 3.45
C SER A 137 -0.56 -13.61 4.60
N ILE A 138 -1.10 -12.40 4.81
CA ILE A 138 -2.10 -12.08 5.84
C ILE A 138 -3.52 -12.31 5.31
N LEU A 139 -3.73 -12.20 4.00
CA LEU A 139 -5.04 -12.36 3.36
C LEU A 139 -5.77 -13.66 3.77
N PRO A 140 -5.13 -14.85 3.86
CA PRO A 140 -5.77 -16.09 4.35
C PRO A 140 -6.13 -16.10 5.85
N ASP A 141 -5.72 -15.08 6.60
CA ASP A 141 -5.99 -14.92 8.03
C ASP A 141 -7.07 -13.85 8.30
N SER A 142 -7.83 -13.46 7.26
CA SER A 142 -8.90 -12.45 7.31
C SER A 142 -10.15 -12.98 8.02
N ALA A 143 -10.82 -12.13 8.80
CA ALA A 143 -12.06 -12.51 9.49
C ALA A 143 -13.31 -12.36 8.62
N THR A 144 -13.26 -11.49 7.60
CA THR A 144 -14.38 -11.21 6.69
C THR A 144 -13.92 -11.26 5.22
N PRO A 145 -14.83 -11.54 4.26
CA PRO A 145 -14.50 -11.40 2.83
C PRO A 145 -14.14 -9.96 2.44
N HIS A 146 -14.66 -8.97 3.16
CA HIS A 146 -14.37 -7.55 2.93
C HIS A 146 -12.94 -7.20 3.32
N GLU A 147 -12.43 -7.77 4.41
CA GLU A 147 -11.02 -7.68 4.80
C GLU A 147 -10.09 -8.32 3.76
N GLU A 148 -10.48 -9.47 3.18
CA GLU A 148 -9.73 -10.06 2.05
C GLU A 148 -9.60 -9.06 0.90
N ALA A 149 -10.70 -8.36 0.55
CA ALA A 149 -10.68 -7.33 -0.49
C ALA A 149 -9.77 -6.14 -0.13
N VAL A 150 -9.79 -5.67 1.13
CA VAL A 150 -8.91 -4.60 1.60
C VAL A 150 -7.43 -4.99 1.45
N TYR A 151 -7.02 -6.20 1.83
CA TYR A 151 -5.62 -6.62 1.67
C TYR A 151 -5.17 -6.72 0.21
N THR A 152 -6.08 -7.03 -0.73
CA THR A 152 -5.73 -6.98 -2.17
C THR A 152 -5.46 -5.55 -2.65
N ASN A 153 -6.18 -4.56 -2.10
CA ASN A 153 -5.91 -3.15 -2.38
C ASN A 153 -4.56 -2.71 -1.79
N ILE A 154 -4.29 -3.05 -0.53
CA ILE A 154 -3.00 -2.79 0.13
C ILE A 154 -1.86 -3.37 -0.72
N SER A 155 -1.93 -4.67 -1.05
CA SER A 155 -0.93 -5.36 -1.89
C SER A 155 -0.65 -4.64 -3.22
N PHE A 156 -1.70 -4.13 -3.87
CA PHE A 156 -1.56 -3.34 -5.09
C PHE A 156 -0.91 -1.97 -4.84
N MET A 157 -1.33 -1.25 -3.79
CA MET A 157 -0.78 0.07 -3.46
C MET A 157 0.70 0.01 -3.07
N GLU A 158 1.15 -1.03 -2.38
CA GLU A 158 2.59 -1.28 -2.15
C GLU A 158 3.40 -1.34 -3.45
N SER A 159 2.82 -1.94 -4.51
CA SER A 159 3.46 -1.97 -5.82
C SER A 159 3.50 -0.58 -6.48
N VAL A 160 2.49 0.27 -6.21
CA VAL A 160 2.49 1.68 -6.62
C VAL A 160 3.56 2.46 -5.86
N HIS A 161 3.71 2.24 -4.54
CA HIS A 161 4.75 2.84 -3.71
C HIS A 161 6.14 2.48 -4.26
N ALA A 162 6.43 1.19 -4.43
CA ALA A 162 7.69 0.71 -4.99
C ALA A 162 8.00 1.31 -6.38
N LYS A 163 6.98 1.39 -7.26
CA LYS A 163 7.13 2.01 -8.59
C LYS A 163 7.39 3.52 -8.49
N SER A 164 6.87 4.21 -7.48
CA SER A 164 7.04 5.66 -7.32
C SER A 164 8.50 6.07 -7.11
N TYR A 165 9.29 5.29 -6.38
CA TYR A 165 10.73 5.55 -6.23
C TYR A 165 11.46 5.42 -7.56
N SER A 166 11.06 4.49 -8.42
CA SER A 166 11.61 4.38 -9.79
C SER A 166 11.30 5.62 -10.62
N ASN A 167 10.10 6.21 -10.48
CA ASN A 167 9.76 7.48 -11.13
C ASN A 167 10.67 8.63 -10.65
N ILE A 168 10.99 8.67 -9.35
CA ILE A 168 11.95 9.64 -8.79
C ILE A 168 13.36 9.39 -9.36
N PHE A 169 13.85 8.16 -9.32
CA PHE A 169 15.18 7.79 -9.83
C PHE A 169 15.37 8.15 -11.29
N MET A 170 14.44 7.75 -12.16
CA MET A 170 14.51 8.00 -13.59
C MET A 170 14.50 9.49 -13.94
N THR A 171 13.99 10.33 -13.03
CA THR A 171 13.92 11.78 -13.21
C THR A 171 15.18 12.50 -12.71
N LEU A 172 15.73 12.07 -11.57
CA LEU A 172 16.79 12.81 -10.87
C LEU A 172 18.19 12.23 -11.07
N ALA A 173 18.33 10.92 -11.22
CA ALA A 173 19.62 10.23 -11.16
C ALA A 173 20.01 9.55 -12.48
N ALA A 174 21.31 9.35 -12.69
CA ALA A 174 21.80 8.60 -13.84
C ALA A 174 21.74 7.09 -13.58
N THR A 175 21.56 6.27 -14.63
CA THR A 175 21.50 4.80 -14.52
C THR A 175 22.64 4.18 -13.71
N PRO A 176 23.93 4.58 -13.85
CA PRO A 176 24.99 4.02 -13.04
C PRO A 176 24.85 4.29 -11.54
N GLU A 177 24.29 5.44 -11.15
CA GLU A 177 24.03 5.80 -9.75
C GLU A 177 22.88 4.96 -9.19
N ILE A 178 21.83 4.74 -10.00
CA ILE A 178 20.70 3.86 -9.67
C ILE A 178 21.20 2.43 -9.45
N ASP A 179 21.96 1.88 -10.40
CA ASP A 179 22.49 0.52 -10.32
C ASP A 179 23.39 0.31 -9.09
N ALA A 180 24.20 1.33 -8.77
CA ALA A 180 25.05 1.32 -7.57
C ALA A 180 24.22 1.31 -6.28
N ALA A 181 23.14 2.09 -6.21
CA ALA A 181 22.25 2.13 -5.05
C ALA A 181 21.49 0.81 -4.85
N PHE A 182 21.05 0.16 -5.94
CA PHE A 182 20.44 -1.17 -5.88
C PHE A 182 21.46 -2.27 -5.56
N ARG A 183 22.73 -2.12 -5.97
CA ARG A 183 23.80 -3.04 -5.53
C ARG A 183 24.04 -2.90 -4.04
N TRP A 184 24.19 -1.67 -3.56
CA TRP A 184 24.35 -1.39 -2.14
C TRP A 184 23.20 -1.97 -1.31
N SER A 185 21.94 -1.87 -1.75
CA SER A 185 20.81 -2.40 -0.98
C SER A 185 20.81 -3.94 -0.87
N ARG A 186 21.34 -4.64 -1.88
CA ARG A 186 21.54 -6.11 -1.83
C ARG A 186 22.68 -6.52 -0.90
N GLU A 187 23.68 -5.66 -0.73
CA GLU A 187 24.90 -5.94 0.02
C GLU A 187 24.87 -5.37 1.45
N ASN A 188 23.97 -4.44 1.75
CA ASN A 188 23.85 -3.84 3.08
C ASN A 188 23.26 -4.83 4.09
N GLU A 189 24.05 -5.21 5.08
CA GLU A 189 23.69 -6.25 6.05
C GLU A 189 22.48 -5.86 6.90
N ASN A 190 22.38 -4.60 7.33
CA ASN A 190 21.28 -4.11 8.19
C ASN A 190 19.92 -4.05 7.45
N LEU A 191 19.92 -3.68 6.17
CA LEU A 191 18.73 -3.73 5.31
C LEU A 191 18.28 -5.16 5.04
N GLN A 192 19.24 -6.04 4.75
CA GLN A 192 18.94 -7.45 4.55
C GLN A 192 18.48 -8.14 5.84
N TYR A 193 19.01 -7.74 7.00
CA TYR A 193 18.60 -8.26 8.30
C TYR A 193 17.12 -7.94 8.57
N LYS A 194 16.73 -6.66 8.57
CA LYS A 194 15.32 -6.29 8.82
C LYS A 194 14.37 -6.98 7.82
N GLY A 195 14.76 -7.09 6.56
CA GLY A 195 13.94 -7.76 5.55
C GLY A 195 13.75 -9.25 5.83
N ARG A 196 14.81 -9.96 6.24
CA ARG A 196 14.73 -11.37 6.64
C ARG A 196 13.87 -11.54 7.90
N THR A 197 14.07 -10.70 8.91
CA THR A 197 13.30 -10.74 10.16
C THR A 197 11.80 -10.62 9.90
N ILE A 198 11.39 -9.70 9.02
CA ILE A 198 9.99 -9.54 8.62
C ILE A 198 9.49 -10.74 7.80
N ILE A 199 10.21 -11.12 6.73
CA ILE A 199 9.78 -12.21 5.84
C ILE A 199 9.63 -13.55 6.57
N GLU A 200 10.50 -13.84 7.53
CA GLU A 200 10.40 -15.07 8.32
C GLU A 200 9.05 -15.17 9.04
N GLN A 201 8.55 -14.05 9.58
CA GLN A 201 7.23 -14.03 10.21
C GLN A 201 6.10 -14.19 9.20
N TYR A 202 6.18 -13.57 8.01
CA TYR A 202 5.19 -13.78 6.96
C TYR A 202 5.10 -15.23 6.49
N GLN A 203 6.22 -15.94 6.46
CA GLN A 203 6.28 -17.32 5.99
C GLN A 203 5.93 -18.35 7.07
N THR A 204 6.33 -18.10 8.31
CA THR A 204 6.30 -19.14 9.38
C THR A 204 5.58 -18.71 10.65
N GLY A 205 5.29 -17.41 10.81
CA GLY A 205 4.64 -16.86 11.98
C GLY A 205 3.16 -17.26 12.09
N THR A 206 2.64 -17.18 13.31
CA THR A 206 1.20 -17.27 13.55
C THR A 206 0.47 -16.11 12.87
N PRO A 207 -0.85 -16.19 12.63
CA PRO A 207 -1.64 -15.07 12.10
C PRO A 207 -1.40 -13.75 12.84
N GLN A 208 -1.19 -13.80 14.16
CA GLN A 208 -0.90 -12.63 14.98
C GLN A 208 0.51 -12.10 14.78
N ARG A 209 1.52 -12.98 14.73
CA ARG A 209 2.91 -12.57 14.49
C ARG A 209 3.12 -11.97 13.10
N LYS A 210 2.40 -12.45 12.09
CA LYS A 210 2.38 -11.82 10.76
C LYS A 210 1.86 -10.37 10.84
N LYS A 211 0.74 -10.16 11.55
CA LYS A 211 0.16 -8.82 11.73
C LYS A 211 1.09 -7.91 12.55
N ILE A 212 1.75 -8.42 13.60
CA ILE A 212 2.79 -7.70 14.36
C ILE A 212 3.93 -7.28 13.43
N ALA A 213 4.52 -8.22 12.68
CA ALA A 213 5.61 -7.95 11.75
C ALA A 213 5.21 -6.87 10.71
N SER A 214 3.99 -6.98 10.18
CA SER A 214 3.46 -5.99 9.24
C SER A 214 3.31 -4.61 9.87
N VAL A 215 2.77 -4.49 11.08
CA VAL A 215 2.68 -3.18 11.76
C VAL A 215 4.07 -2.60 12.05
N MET A 216 5.06 -3.44 12.40
CA MET A 216 6.45 -2.98 12.55
C MET A 216 7.01 -2.45 11.23
N LEU A 217 6.65 -3.06 10.10
CA LEU A 217 7.03 -2.57 8.77
C LEU A 217 6.34 -1.23 8.46
N GLU A 218 4.99 -1.22 8.40
CA GLU A 218 4.19 -0.06 7.95
C GLU A 218 4.37 1.16 8.86
N SER A 219 4.46 0.94 10.18
CA SER A 219 4.36 2.02 11.19
C SER A 219 5.70 2.39 11.82
N PHE A 220 6.79 1.69 11.51
CA PHE A 220 8.10 1.93 12.14
C PHE A 220 9.27 1.86 11.15
N LEU A 221 9.49 0.74 10.45
CA LEU A 221 10.71 0.53 9.66
C LEU A 221 10.86 1.48 8.46
N PHE A 222 9.76 1.86 7.80
CA PHE A 222 9.81 2.84 6.72
C PHE A 222 10.23 4.24 7.19
N TYR A 223 10.04 4.57 8.48
CA TYR A 223 10.21 5.92 8.99
C TYR A 223 11.67 6.34 9.15
N SER A 224 12.64 5.42 9.18
CA SER A 224 14.05 5.81 9.01
C SER A 224 14.25 6.50 7.67
N GLY A 225 13.67 5.96 6.60
CA GLY A 225 13.77 6.52 5.26
C GLY A 225 12.89 7.75 5.04
N PHE A 226 11.63 7.73 5.49
CA PHE A 226 10.70 8.87 5.31
C PHE A 226 11.18 10.17 5.96
N TYR A 227 12.06 10.10 6.97
CA TYR A 227 12.67 11.29 7.56
C TYR A 227 13.38 12.17 6.51
N LEU A 228 14.16 11.56 5.60
CA LEU A 228 15.01 12.28 4.64
C LEU A 228 14.23 13.24 3.72
N PRO A 229 13.20 12.79 2.97
CA PRO A 229 12.45 13.67 2.08
C PRO A 229 11.66 14.73 2.84
N LEU A 230 11.11 14.41 4.01
CA LEU A 230 10.44 15.40 4.86
C LEU A 230 11.41 16.48 5.35
N ARG A 231 12.63 16.06 5.73
CA ARG A 231 13.69 16.99 6.16
C ARG A 231 14.12 17.89 5.01
N PHE A 232 14.33 17.34 3.81
CA PHE A 232 14.64 18.14 2.63
C PHE A 232 13.51 19.13 2.28
N SER A 233 12.25 18.68 2.34
CA SER A 233 11.08 19.54 2.12
C SER A 233 11.06 20.73 3.08
N SER A 234 11.33 20.49 4.37
CA SER A 234 11.42 21.56 5.38
C SER A 234 12.53 22.59 5.12
N MET A 235 13.47 22.28 4.21
CA MET A 235 14.54 23.17 3.76
C MET A 235 14.30 23.71 2.34
N GLY A 236 13.12 23.48 1.75
CA GLY A 236 12.78 23.88 0.38
C GLY A 236 13.49 23.07 -0.71
N LYS A 237 13.96 21.85 -0.40
CA LYS A 237 14.59 20.93 -1.36
C LYS A 237 13.67 19.73 -1.61
N LEU A 238 13.65 19.22 -2.85
CA LEU A 238 12.93 18.01 -3.23
C LEU A 238 11.44 18.01 -2.81
N THR A 239 10.76 19.14 -2.94
CA THR A 239 9.39 19.30 -2.42
C THR A 239 8.38 18.42 -3.16
N ASN A 240 8.52 18.26 -4.48
CA ASN A 240 7.63 17.40 -5.27
C ASN A 240 7.87 15.91 -4.94
N THR A 241 9.12 15.54 -4.67
CA THR A 241 9.48 14.22 -4.16
C THR A 241 8.85 14.00 -2.79
N ALA A 242 8.87 14.99 -1.90
CA ALA A 242 8.20 14.90 -0.60
C ALA A 242 6.67 14.77 -0.73
N ASP A 243 6.04 15.34 -1.75
CA ASP A 243 4.61 15.14 -2.02
C ASP A 243 4.28 13.67 -2.35
N ILE A 244 5.12 12.99 -3.13
CA ILE A 244 5.00 11.54 -3.35
C ILE A 244 5.08 10.80 -2.01
N ILE A 245 6.05 11.17 -1.17
CA ILE A 245 6.25 10.51 0.13
C ILE A 245 5.09 10.77 1.08
N ARG A 246 4.45 11.94 1.04
CA ARG A 246 3.24 12.23 1.82
C ARG A 246 2.06 11.37 1.37
N LEU A 247 1.94 11.09 0.07
CA LEU A 247 0.92 10.16 -0.44
C LEU A 247 1.16 8.73 0.08
N ILE A 248 2.42 8.27 0.06
CA ILE A 248 2.81 6.97 0.65
C ILE A 248 2.49 6.95 2.15
N ILE A 249 2.97 7.92 2.94
CA ILE A 249 2.72 8.00 4.39
C ILE A 249 1.22 7.98 4.71
N ARG A 250 0.40 8.65 3.89
CA ARG A 250 -1.05 8.67 4.08
C ARG A 250 -1.66 7.28 3.92
N ASP A 251 -1.14 6.46 3.01
CA ASP A 251 -1.59 5.09 2.80
C ASP A 251 -1.04 4.18 3.91
N GLU A 252 0.27 4.26 4.22
CA GLU A 252 0.91 3.49 5.30
C GLU A 252 0.30 3.72 6.69
N ALA A 253 -0.12 4.96 6.98
CA ALA A 253 -0.82 5.26 8.23
C ALA A 253 -2.15 4.49 8.34
N VAL A 254 -2.84 4.30 7.22
CA VAL A 254 -4.07 3.51 7.15
C VAL A 254 -3.76 2.00 7.20
N HIS A 255 -2.70 1.54 6.53
CA HIS A 255 -2.25 0.14 6.57
C HIS A 255 -1.93 -0.28 8.01
N GLY A 256 -1.03 0.47 8.67
CA GLY A 256 -0.62 0.22 10.04
C GLY A 256 -1.79 0.25 11.04
N TYR A 257 -2.71 1.20 10.89
CA TYR A 257 -3.93 1.25 11.70
C TYR A 257 -4.82 0.03 11.47
N TYR A 258 -5.12 -0.32 10.22
CA TYR A 258 -6.07 -1.37 9.90
C TYR A 258 -5.56 -2.76 10.31
N ILE A 259 -4.31 -3.07 10.00
CA ILE A 259 -3.69 -4.34 10.39
C ILE A 259 -3.60 -4.43 11.92
N GLY A 260 -3.23 -3.34 12.60
CA GLY A 260 -3.20 -3.26 14.06
C GLY A 260 -4.59 -3.44 14.69
N TYR A 261 -5.63 -2.85 14.10
CA TYR A 261 -7.02 -3.07 14.50
C TYR A 261 -7.40 -4.55 14.35
N LYS A 262 -7.12 -5.18 13.21
CA LYS A 262 -7.42 -6.61 12.99
C LYS A 262 -6.65 -7.54 13.93
N PHE A 263 -5.41 -7.19 14.28
CA PHE A 263 -4.65 -7.87 15.34
C PHE A 263 -5.39 -7.81 16.69
N GLN A 264 -5.83 -6.63 17.11
CA GLN A 264 -6.57 -6.43 18.36
C GLN A 264 -7.92 -7.17 18.37
N GLN A 265 -8.62 -7.19 17.24
CA GLN A 265 -9.89 -7.92 17.10
C GLN A 265 -9.68 -9.44 17.24
N ALA A 266 -8.66 -9.99 16.58
CA ALA A 266 -8.31 -11.39 16.70
C ALA A 266 -7.87 -11.76 18.13
N ALA A 267 -7.15 -10.87 18.82
CA ALA A 267 -6.65 -11.09 20.17
C ALA A 267 -7.77 -11.30 21.21
N LYS A 268 -8.96 -10.71 21.00
CA LYS A 268 -10.14 -10.90 21.87
C LYS A 268 -10.62 -12.34 21.96
N HIS A 269 -10.24 -13.19 21.02
CA HIS A 269 -10.60 -14.59 20.97
C HIS A 269 -9.49 -15.54 21.46
N LEU A 270 -8.35 -15.00 21.89
CA LEU A 270 -7.22 -15.75 22.41
C LEU A 270 -7.23 -15.79 23.94
N SER A 271 -6.58 -16.81 24.51
CA SER A 271 -6.34 -16.89 25.95
C SER A 271 -5.42 -15.77 26.44
N GLN A 272 -5.44 -15.50 27.74
CA GLN A 272 -4.57 -14.49 28.35
C GLN A 272 -3.08 -14.84 28.18
N GLU A 273 -2.73 -16.13 28.20
CA GLU A 273 -1.36 -16.60 27.99
C GLU A 273 -0.88 -16.32 26.57
N GLU A 274 -1.72 -16.57 25.56
CA GLU A 274 -1.41 -16.25 24.16
C GLU A 274 -1.28 -14.74 23.93
N GLN A 275 -2.16 -13.93 24.53
CA GLN A 275 -2.08 -12.47 24.43
C GLN A 275 -0.79 -11.90 25.04
N GLU A 276 -0.37 -12.40 26.21
CA GLU A 276 0.90 -11.97 26.81
C GLU A 276 2.10 -12.44 25.97
N ALA A 277 2.06 -13.67 25.44
CA ALA A 277 3.11 -14.17 24.57
C ALA A 277 3.25 -13.36 23.27
N ASP A 278 2.15 -12.91 22.68
CA ASP A 278 2.16 -12.04 21.49
C ASP A 278 2.67 -10.63 21.81
N LYS A 279 2.36 -10.10 23.00
CA LYS A 279 2.86 -8.81 23.47
C LYS A 279 4.37 -8.85 23.75
N ASP A 280 4.84 -9.88 24.44
CA ASP A 280 6.27 -10.10 24.68
C ASP A 280 7.03 -10.23 23.35
N PHE A 281 6.48 -11.02 22.41
CA PHE A 281 7.03 -11.13 21.06
C PHE A 281 7.09 -9.77 20.34
N ALA A 282 6.02 -8.96 20.40
CA ALA A 282 6.01 -7.65 19.77
C ALA A 282 7.08 -6.71 20.36
N LEU A 283 7.26 -6.74 21.68
CA LEU A 283 8.29 -5.96 22.37
C LEU A 283 9.71 -6.42 21.98
N GLU A 284 9.97 -7.73 22.01
CA GLU A 284 11.26 -8.31 21.62
C GLU A 284 11.60 -7.97 20.18
N MET A 285 10.64 -8.17 19.26
CA MET A 285 10.81 -7.85 17.84
C MET A 285 11.06 -6.36 17.62
N LEU A 286 10.33 -5.48 18.31
CA LEU A 286 10.54 -4.04 18.22
C LEU A 286 11.95 -3.65 18.67
N MET A 287 12.42 -4.19 19.79
CA MET A 287 13.74 -3.86 20.33
C MET A 287 14.87 -4.38 19.45
N ASP A 288 14.75 -5.60 18.91
CA ASP A 288 15.70 -6.18 17.95
C ASP A 288 15.75 -5.34 16.66
N LEU A 289 14.59 -5.04 16.09
CA LEU A 289 14.50 -4.19 14.89
C LEU A 289 15.02 -2.78 15.17
N TYR A 290 14.78 -2.19 16.34
CA TYR A 290 15.27 -0.87 16.70
C TYR A 290 16.80 -0.79 16.82
N ASP A 291 17.44 -1.83 17.36
CA ASP A 291 18.90 -1.91 17.41
C ASP A 291 19.49 -1.98 16.00
N ASN A 292 18.97 -2.87 15.16
CA ASN A 292 19.36 -2.96 13.75
C ASN A 292 19.08 -1.65 12.98
N GLU A 293 17.93 -1.01 13.21
CA GLU A 293 17.55 0.23 12.55
C GLU A 293 18.46 1.39 12.97
N SER A 294 18.99 1.36 14.18
CA SER A 294 19.97 2.33 14.66
C SER A 294 21.30 2.22 13.90
N HIS A 295 21.77 1.01 13.62
CA HIS A 295 22.95 0.77 12.77
C HIS A 295 22.68 1.13 11.30
N TYR A 296 21.53 0.73 10.75
CA TYR A 296 21.12 1.13 9.39
C TYR A 296 21.04 2.65 9.22
N THR A 297 20.55 3.34 10.24
CA THR A 297 20.48 4.80 10.27
C THR A 297 21.88 5.41 10.24
N GLN A 298 22.83 4.87 11.01
CA GLN A 298 24.22 5.34 10.98
C GLN A 298 24.87 5.16 9.59
N ASP A 299 24.66 4.01 8.95
CA ASP A 299 25.18 3.72 7.60
C ASP A 299 24.74 4.74 6.54
N ILE A 300 23.56 5.34 6.71
CA ILE A 300 22.97 6.29 5.78
C ILE A 300 23.26 7.74 6.17
N TYR A 301 23.09 8.09 7.44
CA TYR A 301 22.91 9.47 7.87
C TYR A 301 24.14 10.09 8.55
N ASP A 302 25.18 9.31 8.89
CA ASP A 302 26.35 9.83 9.59
C ASP A 302 27.10 10.88 8.77
N SER A 303 27.20 10.69 7.44
CA SER A 303 27.88 11.65 6.54
C SER A 303 27.16 12.99 6.42
N ILE A 304 25.84 13.01 6.65
CA ILE A 304 25.02 14.23 6.62
C ILE A 304 24.66 14.75 8.02
N GLY A 305 25.07 14.04 9.07
CA GLY A 305 24.96 14.45 10.47
C GLY A 305 23.53 14.42 11.04
N TRP A 306 22.64 13.59 10.49
CA TRP A 306 21.22 13.57 10.91
C TRP A 306 20.84 12.35 11.76
N THR A 307 21.78 11.44 12.00
CA THR A 307 21.58 10.15 12.67
C THR A 307 20.77 10.25 13.98
N GLU A 308 21.14 11.15 14.88
CA GLU A 308 20.47 11.24 16.19
C GLU A 308 19.04 11.79 16.10
N ASP A 309 18.76 12.67 15.12
CA ASP A 309 17.42 13.17 14.87
C ASP A 309 16.53 12.09 14.25
N VAL A 310 17.09 11.29 13.33
CA VAL A 310 16.42 10.11 12.76
C VAL A 310 16.14 9.06 13.84
N LYS A 311 17.09 8.79 14.76
CA LYS A 311 16.85 7.88 15.89
C LYS A 311 15.75 8.37 16.84
N ALA A 312 15.61 9.68 17.05
CA ALA A 312 14.49 10.24 17.79
C ALA A 312 13.16 10.07 17.05
N PHE A 313 13.16 10.25 15.74
CA PHE A 313 12.00 9.99 14.88
C PHE A 313 11.62 8.50 14.86
N LEU A 314 12.59 7.59 14.90
CA LEU A 314 12.37 6.16 15.03
C LEU A 314 11.67 5.80 16.34
N ARG A 315 12.13 6.34 17.48
CA ARG A 315 11.47 6.13 18.78
C ARG A 315 10.04 6.65 18.80
N TYR A 316 9.79 7.79 18.16
CA TYR A 316 8.44 8.33 18.01
C TYR A 316 7.51 7.38 17.23
N ASN A 317 7.98 6.82 16.11
CA ASN A 317 7.17 5.92 15.29
C ASN A 317 7.08 4.49 15.86
N ALA A 318 8.09 4.03 16.59
CA ALA A 318 8.02 2.80 17.38
C ALA A 318 6.85 2.83 18.39
N ASN A 319 6.66 3.95 19.09
CA ASN A 319 5.50 4.13 19.97
C ASN A 319 4.18 4.08 19.19
N LYS A 320 4.12 4.65 17.98
CA LYS A 320 2.92 4.57 17.13
C LYS A 320 2.62 3.13 16.70
N ALA A 321 3.63 2.36 16.32
CA ALA A 321 3.48 0.95 15.97
C ALA A 321 2.91 0.14 17.15
N MET A 322 3.45 0.33 18.36
CA MET A 322 2.92 -0.31 19.57
C MET A 322 1.46 0.10 19.86
N ASN A 323 1.16 1.40 19.74
CA ASN A 323 -0.20 1.90 19.94
C ASN A 323 -1.19 1.32 18.91
N ASN A 324 -0.78 1.13 17.65
CA ASN A 324 -1.60 0.48 16.61
C ASN A 324 -1.93 -0.98 16.98
N LEU A 325 -1.03 -1.68 17.66
CA LEU A 325 -1.26 -3.02 18.21
C LEU A 325 -2.08 -3.03 19.51
N GLY A 326 -2.44 -1.85 20.05
CA GLY A 326 -3.16 -1.72 21.32
C GLY A 326 -2.26 -1.80 22.56
N PHE A 327 -0.94 -1.70 22.39
CA PHE A 327 0.04 -1.70 23.47
C PHE A 327 0.49 -0.28 23.82
N GLU A 328 1.03 -0.12 25.04
CA GLU A 328 1.65 1.14 25.44
C GLU A 328 2.99 1.36 24.73
N GLY A 329 3.27 2.60 24.32
CA GLY A 329 4.57 2.99 23.80
C GLY A 329 5.68 2.84 24.83
N ILE A 330 6.85 2.40 24.38
CA ILE A 330 7.99 2.03 25.24
C ILE A 330 9.01 3.16 25.42
N PHE A 331 9.05 4.11 24.48
CA PHE A 331 10.04 5.19 24.50
C PHE A 331 9.47 6.45 25.18
N PRO A 332 10.17 7.02 26.18
CA PRO A 332 9.75 8.27 26.82
C PRO A 332 9.68 9.45 25.84
N ALA A 333 8.71 10.34 26.05
CA ALA A 333 8.41 11.44 25.13
C ALA A 333 9.57 12.44 24.91
N ASP A 334 10.46 12.59 25.90
CA ASP A 334 11.66 13.42 25.80
C ASP A 334 12.71 12.85 24.85
N THR A 335 12.76 11.52 24.70
CA THR A 335 13.65 10.83 23.75
C THR A 335 13.11 10.84 22.31
N CYS A 336 11.84 11.18 22.13
CA CYS A 336 11.11 11.19 20.84
C CYS A 336 11.07 12.58 20.19
N LYS A 337 11.94 13.51 20.60
CA LYS A 337 12.01 14.87 20.06
C LYS A 337 12.96 14.93 18.87
N PHE A 338 12.42 15.23 17.69
CA PHE A 338 13.14 15.38 16.44
C PHE A 338 12.84 16.76 15.82
N ASN A 339 13.42 17.05 14.66
CA ASN A 339 13.33 18.34 14.01
C ASN A 339 11.87 18.82 13.79
N ALA A 340 11.59 20.06 14.21
CA ALA A 340 10.25 20.65 14.11
C ALA A 340 9.75 20.78 12.66
N GLY A 341 10.64 21.02 11.70
CA GLY A 341 10.28 21.07 10.28
C GLY A 341 9.75 19.73 9.78
N VAL A 342 10.38 18.62 10.17
CA VAL A 342 9.90 17.26 9.85
C VAL A 342 8.55 17.01 10.52
N MET A 343 8.37 17.46 11.77
CA MET A 343 7.09 17.33 12.48
C MET A 343 5.96 18.07 11.77
N THR A 344 6.21 19.30 11.29
CA THR A 344 5.23 20.07 10.50
C THR A 344 4.95 19.41 9.15
N SER A 345 5.98 18.91 8.45
CA SER A 345 5.80 18.25 7.16
C SER A 345 5.08 16.89 7.24
N LEU A 346 5.01 16.28 8.43
CA LEU A 346 4.27 15.04 8.70
C LEU A 346 2.76 15.28 8.85
N ASP A 347 2.33 16.50 9.18
CA ASP A 347 0.92 16.80 9.43
C ASP A 347 0.15 16.79 8.09
N PRO A 348 -0.79 15.85 7.86
CA PRO A 348 -1.56 15.78 6.62
C PRO A 348 -2.50 16.99 6.43
N SER A 349 -2.79 17.73 7.51
CA SER A 349 -3.59 18.95 7.47
C SER A 349 -2.76 20.20 7.15
N ALA A 350 -1.43 20.09 7.19
CA ALA A 350 -0.53 21.06 6.59
C ALA A 350 -0.62 20.91 5.07
N ASN A 351 -1.74 21.38 4.51
CA ASN A 351 -1.76 21.95 3.17
C ASN A 351 -0.66 23.03 3.17
N GLU A 352 0.57 22.65 2.83
CA GLU A 352 1.50 23.60 2.25
C GLU A 352 0.70 24.25 1.14
N ASN A 353 0.46 25.56 1.28
CA ASN A 353 -0.21 26.36 0.27
C ASN A 353 0.54 26.10 -1.04
N HIS A 354 0.02 25.18 -1.85
CA HIS A 354 0.42 25.01 -3.22
C HIS A 354 0.28 26.39 -3.83
N ASP A 355 1.42 27.01 -4.16
CA ASP A 355 1.40 28.25 -4.90
C ASP A 355 0.55 27.99 -6.14
N PHE A 356 -0.41 28.86 -6.42
CA PHE A 356 -1.52 28.71 -7.36
C PHE A 356 -1.08 28.31 -8.79
N PHE A 357 0.23 28.35 -9.07
CA PHE A 357 0.89 27.93 -10.30
C PHE A 357 1.41 26.47 -10.31
N SER A 358 1.32 25.73 -9.20
CA SER A 358 1.67 24.31 -9.10
C SER A 358 0.43 23.45 -9.35
N GLY A 359 0.19 23.13 -10.63
CA GLY A 359 -1.07 22.62 -11.19
C GLY A 359 -1.53 21.20 -10.78
N SER A 360 -1.39 20.78 -9.53
CA SER A 360 -2.03 19.57 -9.03
C SER A 360 -2.32 19.69 -7.54
N GLY A 361 -3.56 20.10 -7.21
CA GLY A 361 -4.06 20.00 -5.84
C GLY A 361 -4.10 18.54 -5.38
N SER A 362 -3.71 18.30 -4.13
CA SER A 362 -3.63 16.98 -3.47
C SER A 362 -5.00 16.34 -3.16
N SER A 363 -6.10 17.02 -3.49
CA SER A 363 -7.47 16.57 -3.21
C SER A 363 -8.20 16.17 -4.50
N TYR A 364 -8.65 14.92 -4.56
CA TYR A 364 -9.69 14.51 -5.51
C TYR A 364 -11.01 15.18 -5.09
N VAL A 365 -11.40 16.25 -5.78
CA VAL A 365 -12.77 16.80 -5.65
C VAL A 365 -13.66 15.93 -6.51
N ILE A 366 -14.35 14.97 -5.90
CA ILE A 366 -15.53 14.37 -6.52
C ILE A 366 -16.55 15.50 -6.62
N GLY A 367 -16.74 16.05 -7.82
CA GLY A 367 -17.88 16.90 -8.07
C GLY A 367 -19.13 16.07 -7.75
N THR A 368 -19.94 16.55 -6.82
CA THR A 368 -21.30 16.04 -6.64
C THR A 368 -22.03 16.31 -7.95
N ALA A 369 -22.16 15.27 -8.76
CA ALA A 369 -23.08 15.27 -9.89
C ALA A 369 -24.48 15.04 -9.32
N GLU A 370 -25.31 16.06 -9.34
CA GLU A 370 -26.75 15.90 -9.20
C GLU A 370 -27.31 15.47 -10.57
N GLU A 371 -28.12 14.42 -10.61
CA GLU A 371 -28.87 14.09 -11.82
C GLU A 371 -29.90 15.19 -12.08
N THR A 372 -29.92 15.70 -13.30
CA THR A 372 -30.96 16.63 -13.75
C THR A 372 -32.32 15.96 -13.64
N THR A 373 -33.26 16.64 -13.00
CA THR A 373 -34.66 16.23 -12.94
C THR A 373 -35.45 16.91 -14.07
N ASP A 374 -36.60 16.35 -14.46
CA ASP A 374 -37.44 16.95 -15.50
C ASP A 374 -37.91 18.38 -15.10
N ASP A 375 -37.96 18.67 -13.80
CA ASP A 375 -38.31 19.98 -13.23
C ASP A 375 -37.27 21.08 -13.56
N ASP A 376 -36.03 20.71 -13.94
CA ASP A 376 -34.97 21.65 -14.33
C ASP A 376 -35.19 22.26 -15.74
N TRP A 377 -36.20 21.78 -16.47
CA TRP A 377 -36.54 22.20 -17.83
C TRP A 377 -37.93 22.84 -17.97
N ASP A 378 -38.62 23.06 -16.86
CA ASP A 378 -39.86 23.84 -16.82
C ASP A 378 -39.53 25.34 -16.73
N PHE A 379 -39.56 26.03 -17.89
CA PHE A 379 -39.48 27.50 -17.98
C PHE A 379 -40.85 28.18 -17.98
#